data_AF-K9T1T1-F1
#
_entry.id   AF-K9T1T1-F1
#
_cell.length_a   1.000
_cell.length_b   1.000
_cell.length_c   1.000
_cell.angle_alpha   90.00
_cell.angle_beta   90.00
_cell.angle_gamma   90.00
#
_symmetry.space_group_name_H-M   'P 1'
#
loop_
_entity.id
_entity.type
_entity.pdbx_description
1 polymer ?
#
loop_
_entity_poly.entity_id
_entity_poly.type
_entity_poly.pdbx_seq_one_letter_code
_entity_poly.pdbx_strand_id
1 'polypeptide(L)'
;MPSLSKKAEQRLLRVSFQSTFEPIMQLFAVAQANGKICNVHPKLLTGFFLSVLESIPFVYKPGETATKEKMAEEMIPVLLEGIEIR
;
A
#
# COMPACT_ATOMS: atom_id res chain seq x y z
N MET A 1 19.78 -23.11 -12.29
CA MET A 1 18.30 -22.98 -12.23
C MET A 1 17.82 -22.04 -13.34
N PRO A 2 17.20 -22.54 -14.42
CA PRO A 2 16.64 -21.70 -15.51
C PRO A 2 15.52 -20.74 -15.03
N SER A 3 14.94 -21.01 -13.86
CA SER A 3 14.00 -20.16 -13.12
C SER A 3 14.61 -18.89 -12.50
N LEU A 4 15.95 -18.77 -12.46
CA LEU A 4 16.68 -17.58 -11.99
C LEU A 4 17.35 -16.81 -13.15
N SER A 5 16.82 -16.96 -14.38
CA SER A 5 17.32 -16.18 -15.51
C SER A 5 16.94 -14.70 -15.38
N LYS A 6 17.74 -13.80 -15.96
CA LYS A 6 17.41 -12.37 -16.05
C LYS A 6 16.01 -12.11 -16.63
N LYS A 7 15.56 -12.98 -17.55
CA LYS A 7 14.21 -12.93 -18.13
C LYS A 7 13.11 -13.26 -17.11
N ALA A 8 13.35 -14.23 -16.23
CA ALA A 8 12.43 -14.58 -15.15
C ALA A 8 12.36 -13.46 -14.09
N GLU A 9 13.49 -12.86 -13.73
CA GLU A 9 13.57 -11.71 -12.83
C GLU A 9 12.79 -10.49 -13.37
N GLN A 10 13.04 -10.10 -14.62
CA GLN A 10 12.32 -9.00 -15.27
C GLN A 10 10.82 -9.27 -15.36
N ARG A 11 10.43 -10.53 -15.62
CA ARG A 11 9.02 -10.94 -15.64
C ARG A 11 8.41 -10.82 -14.25
N LEU A 12 9.11 -11.27 -13.20
CA LEU A 12 8.65 -11.18 -11.83
C LEU A 12 8.45 -9.73 -11.41
N LEU A 13 9.45 -8.87 -11.63
CA LEU A 13 9.37 -7.44 -11.35
C LEU A 13 8.16 -6.79 -12.04
N ARG A 14 7.96 -7.09 -13.33
CA ARG A 14 6.82 -6.57 -14.10
C ARG A 14 5.49 -7.04 -13.53
N VAL A 15 5.35 -8.33 -13.27
CA VAL A 15 4.10 -8.91 -12.77
C VAL A 15 3.79 -8.37 -11.38
N SER A 16 4.75 -8.33 -10.45
CA SER A 16 4.57 -7.76 -9.12
C SER A 16 4.17 -6.28 -9.16
N PHE A 17 4.80 -5.49 -10.03
CA PHE A 17 4.42 -4.10 -10.22
C PHE A 17 2.98 -3.98 -10.72
N GLN A 18 2.62 -4.74 -11.75
CA GLN A 18 1.29 -4.71 -12.36
C GLN A 18 0.18 -5.26 -11.47
N SER A 19 0.47 -6.24 -10.61
CA SER A 19 -0.54 -6.89 -9.76
C SER A 19 -0.82 -6.14 -8.47
N THR A 20 0.16 -5.38 -7.97
CA THR A 20 0.08 -4.79 -6.63
C THR A 20 0.24 -3.28 -6.67
N PHE A 21 1.31 -2.79 -7.29
CA PHE A 21 1.65 -1.37 -7.23
C PHE A 21 0.74 -0.53 -8.13
N GLU A 22 0.58 -0.94 -9.39
CA GLU A 22 -0.23 -0.24 -10.39
C GLU A 22 -1.70 -0.08 -9.97
N PRO A 23 -2.41 -1.11 -9.47
CA PRO A 23 -3.82 -0.96 -9.08
C PRO A 23 -4.01 0.03 -7.92
N ILE A 24 -3.13 0.00 -6.92
CA ILE A 24 -3.19 0.95 -5.78
C ILE A 24 -2.89 2.37 -6.25
N MET A 25 -1.90 2.54 -7.13
CA MET A 25 -1.59 3.84 -7.71
C MET A 25 -2.76 4.44 -8.48
N GLN A 26 -3.49 3.60 -9.24
CA GLN A 26 -4.68 4.03 -9.96
C GLN A 26 -5.82 4.46 -9.02
N LEU A 27 -6.02 3.79 -7.88
CA LEU A 27 -7.01 4.21 -6.88
C LEU A 27 -6.75 5.63 -6.38
N PHE A 28 -5.49 5.96 -6.05
CA PHE A 28 -5.13 7.32 -5.65
C PHE A 28 -5.29 8.34 -6.78
N ALA A 29 -4.90 7.98 -8.01
CA ALA A 29 -5.07 8.86 -9.17
C ALA A 29 -6.55 9.18 -9.44
N VAL A 30 -7.44 8.19 -9.34
CA VAL A 30 -8.89 8.38 -9.49
C VAL A 30 -9.45 9.22 -8.35
N ALA A 31 -9.04 8.98 -7.11
CA ALA A 31 -9.47 9.78 -5.96
C ALA A 31 -9.07 11.26 -6.11
N GLN A 32 -7.88 11.54 -6.64
CA GLN A 32 -7.41 12.90 -6.92
C GLN A 32 -8.18 13.57 -8.05
N ALA A 33 -8.41 12.85 -9.16
CA ALA A 33 -9.21 13.36 -10.27
C ALA A 33 -10.63 13.75 -9.84
N ASN A 34 -11.18 13.06 -8.84
CA ASN A 34 -12.48 13.33 -8.24
C ASN A 34 -12.44 14.35 -7.09
N GLY A 35 -11.29 14.98 -6.80
CA GLY A 35 -11.13 15.96 -5.73
C GLY A 35 -11.34 15.40 -4.32
N LYS A 36 -11.17 14.09 -4.12
CA LYS A 36 -11.40 13.42 -2.82
C LYS A 36 -10.20 13.48 -1.89
N ILE A 37 -8.98 13.55 -2.44
CA ILE A 37 -7.74 13.65 -1.68
C ILE A 37 -6.83 14.72 -2.29
N CYS A 38 -5.80 15.12 -1.54
CA CYS A 38 -4.84 16.14 -1.96
C CYS A 38 -4.02 15.72 -3.20
N ASN A 39 -3.56 16.71 -3.98
CA ASN A 39 -2.74 16.51 -5.18
C ASN A 39 -1.29 16.21 -4.81
N VAL A 40 -0.98 14.92 -4.66
CA VAL A 40 0.35 14.35 -4.37
C VAL A 40 0.68 13.33 -5.44
N HIS A 41 1.95 13.14 -5.79
CA HIS A 41 2.31 12.15 -6.80
C HIS A 41 1.79 10.74 -6.41
N PRO A 42 0.93 10.07 -7.24
CA PRO A 42 0.29 8.80 -6.85
C PRO A 42 1.26 7.70 -6.42
N LYS A 43 2.41 7.58 -7.10
CA LYS A 43 3.50 6.68 -6.72
C LYS A 43 3.98 6.85 -5.27
N LEU A 44 4.01 8.09 -4.75
CA LEU A 44 4.40 8.36 -3.37
C LEU A 44 3.33 7.88 -2.40
N LEU A 45 2.05 8.13 -2.71
CA LEU A 45 0.92 7.64 -1.90
C LEU A 45 0.89 6.11 -1.84
N THR A 46 1.10 5.44 -2.97
CA THR A 46 1.23 3.97 -3.03
C THR A 46 2.39 3.46 -2.20
N GLY A 47 3.58 4.07 -2.34
CA GLY A 47 4.75 3.70 -1.55
C GLY A 47 4.49 3.86 -0.05
N PHE A 48 3.93 4.99 0.37
CA PHE A 48 3.59 5.26 1.76
C PHE A 48 2.58 4.26 2.32
N PHE A 49 1.50 3.99 1.60
CA PHE A 49 0.51 2.98 1.99
C PHE A 49 1.13 1.59 2.19
N LEU A 50 1.95 1.14 1.23
CA LEU A 50 2.63 -0.14 1.33
C LEU A 50 3.61 -0.20 2.51
N SER A 51 4.34 0.88 2.78
CA SER A 51 5.22 0.97 3.95
C SER A 51 4.46 0.86 5.27
N VAL A 52 3.25 1.43 5.36
CA VAL A 52 2.39 1.28 6.54
C VAL A 52 1.97 -0.17 6.71
N LEU A 53 1.53 -0.85 5.64
CA LEU A 53 1.17 -2.27 5.70
C LEU A 53 2.36 -3.17 6.06
N GLU A 54 3.55 -2.89 5.49
CA GLU A 54 4.78 -3.61 5.79
C GLU A 54 5.22 -3.45 7.25
N SER A 55 4.85 -2.34 7.90
CA SER A 55 5.17 -2.11 9.32
C SER A 55 4.33 -2.96 10.29
N ILE A 56 3.13 -3.43 9.89
CA ILE A 56 2.18 -4.12 10.78
C ILE A 56 2.81 -5.34 11.49
N PRO A 57 3.54 -6.24 10.81
CA PRO A 57 4.17 -7.37 11.48
C PRO A 57 5.21 -6.99 12.54
N PHE A 58 5.80 -5.79 12.48
CA PHE A 58 6.79 -5.31 13.45
C PHE A 58 6.16 -4.75 14.73
N VAL A 59 4.95 -4.20 14.62
CA VAL A 59 4.23 -3.63 15.77
C VAL A 59 3.24 -4.61 16.38
N TYR A 60 2.79 -5.60 15.61
CA TYR A 60 1.87 -6.64 16.06
C TYR A 60 2.50 -7.53 17.15
N LYS A 61 1.78 -7.73 18.26
CA LYS A 61 2.16 -8.69 19.30
C LYS A 61 1.09 -9.78 19.47
N PRO A 62 1.49 -11.06 19.44
CA PRO A 62 0.57 -12.16 19.73
C PRO A 62 -0.06 -11.99 21.13
N GLY A 63 -1.39 -12.12 21.21
CA GLY A 63 -2.15 -11.97 22.46
C GLY A 63 -2.75 -10.59 22.70
N GLU A 64 -2.47 -9.60 21.84
CA GLU A 64 -3.20 -8.33 21.83
C GLU A 64 -4.58 -8.49 21.18
N THR A 65 -5.50 -7.58 21.51
CA THR A 65 -6.88 -7.59 21.02
C THR A 65 -6.98 -7.23 19.53
N ALA A 66 -6.01 -6.50 18.99
CA ALA A 66 -6.00 -6.08 17.59
C ALA A 66 -5.37 -7.16 16.68
N THR A 67 -6.09 -7.60 15.65
CA THR A 67 -5.54 -8.47 14.61
C THR A 67 -4.77 -7.65 13.57
N LYS A 68 -3.89 -8.28 12.79
CA LYS A 68 -3.15 -7.60 11.71
C LYS A 68 -4.09 -6.96 10.68
N GLU A 69 -5.18 -7.67 10.38
CA GLU A 69 -6.24 -7.21 9.50
C GLU A 69 -6.91 -5.96 10.07
N LYS A 70 -7.21 -5.98 11.38
CA LYS A 70 -7.82 -4.83 12.05
C LYS A 70 -6.90 -3.61 12.05
N MET A 71 -5.62 -3.82 12.30
CA MET A 71 -4.61 -2.75 12.22
C MET A 71 -4.53 -2.17 10.80
N ALA A 72 -4.54 -3.02 9.76
CA ALA A 72 -4.55 -2.56 8.37
C ALA A 72 -5.80 -1.74 8.04
N GLU A 73 -6.98 -2.19 8.49
CA GLU A 73 -8.24 -1.47 8.32
C GLU A 73 -8.24 -0.09 8.99
N GLU A 74 -7.69 0.02 10.21
CA GLU A 74 -7.61 1.27 10.96
C GLU A 74 -6.59 2.26 10.37
N MET A 75 -5.57 1.77 9.66
CA MET A 75 -4.57 2.64 9.00
C MET A 75 -5.11 3.31 7.73
N ILE A 76 -6.14 2.74 7.08
CA ILE A 76 -6.77 3.33 5.88
C ILE A 76 -7.39 4.71 6.18
N PRO A 77 -8.30 4.88 7.16
CA PRO A 77 -8.84 6.19 7.48
C PRO A 77 -7.77 7.15 7.98
N VAL A 78 -6.77 6.69 8.74
CA VAL A 78 -5.63 7.54 9.14
C VAL A 78 -4.88 8.10 7.93
N LEU A 79 -4.69 7.29 6.88
CA LEU A 79 -4.07 7.74 5.64
C LEU A 79 -4.95 8.72 4.86
N LEU A 80 -6.26 8.49 4.82
CA LEU A 80 -7.19 9.26 3.99
C LEU A 80 -7.67 10.56 4.65
N GLU A 81 -7.86 10.53 5.96
CA GLU A 81 -8.50 11.59 6.75
C GLU A 81 -7.50 12.30 7.68
N GLY A 82 -6.36 11.66 7.98
CA GLY A 82 -5.39 12.14 8.95
C GLY A 82 -5.71 11.68 10.39
N ILE A 83 -4.92 12.16 11.35
CA ILE A 83 -5.08 11.83 12.78
C ILE A 83 -5.90 12.86 13.56
N GLU A 84 -6.10 14.05 13.00
CA GLU A 84 -6.87 15.11 13.66
C GLU A 84 -8.36 14.82 13.57
N ILE A 85 -9.03 14.89 14.71
CA ILE A 85 -10.49 14.88 14.77
C ILE A 85 -10.95 16.28 14.35
N ARG A 86 -11.48 16.41 13.14
CA ARG A 86 -12.08 17.66 12.64
C ARG A 86 -13.44 17.92 13.27
#